data_AF-A0A355SBK3-F1
#
_entry.id   AF-A0A355SBK3-F1
#
_cell.length_a   1.000
_cell.length_b   1.000
_cell.length_c   1.000
_cell.angle_alpha   90.00
_cell.angle_beta   90.00
_cell.angle_gamma   90.00
#
_symmetry.space_group_name_H-M   'P 1'
#
loop_
_entity.id
_entity.type
_entity.pdbx_description
1 polymer ?
#
loop_
_entity_poly.entity_id
_entity_poly.type
_entity_poly.pdbx_seq_one_letter_code
_entity_poly.pdbx_strand_id
1 'polypeptide(L)'
;MNPLCRLALFLFLTATQVGAEAMLQYFNTSWRELTRKIPEIAEAGYQSLWIPPPTKAGGVFSVGYDLFDRFDLGSKDQKGSVRTRYGTEPELLNLIQIAHRFGIRVYFDAIMNHNGFDVPGYNEAVPEDLYPGFLPGDFHLRTTAEGFYRKWDNTRDWGSEWQVQNLGLSGLIDIATEPGAANRNHGGFEGENSTKPVYLRHPENPEYYCYIPSGPGQTHAANEGIYVGFGADNGVTRSFLQLNESFYEEIVEDML
;
A
#
# COMPACT_ATOMS: atom_id res chain seq x y z
N MET A 1 -45.55 -4.70 41.90
CA MET A 1 -44.32 -5.06 41.17
C MET A 1 -43.12 -4.66 42.01
N ASN A 2 -42.23 -5.61 42.31
CA ASN A 2 -41.08 -5.42 43.21
C ASN A 2 -40.08 -4.40 42.61
N PRO A 3 -39.58 -3.39 43.34
CA PRO A 3 -38.58 -2.43 42.85
C PRO A 3 -37.31 -3.09 42.28
N LEU A 4 -36.95 -4.29 42.77
CA LEU A 4 -35.85 -5.10 42.20
C LEU A 4 -36.12 -5.57 40.76
N CYS A 5 -37.38 -5.86 40.39
CA CYS A 5 -37.73 -6.19 39.00
C CYS A 5 -37.63 -4.98 38.07
N ARG A 6 -37.85 -3.76 38.56
CA ARG A 6 -37.70 -2.53 37.76
C ARG A 6 -36.24 -2.19 37.50
N LEU A 7 -35.37 -2.43 38.49
CA LEU A 7 -33.92 -2.18 38.36
C LEU A 7 -33.25 -3.19 37.42
N ALA A 8 -33.63 -4.46 37.49
CA ALA A 8 -33.13 -5.48 36.57
C ALA A 8 -33.57 -5.22 35.11
N LEU A 9 -34.83 -4.81 34.89
CA LEU A 9 -35.33 -4.49 33.55
C LEU A 9 -34.64 -3.24 32.96
N PHE A 10 -34.32 -2.24 33.80
CA PHE A 10 -33.54 -1.06 33.38
C PHE A 10 -32.09 -1.40 33.03
N LEU A 11 -31.43 -2.30 33.77
CA LEU A 11 -30.05 -2.74 33.50
C LEU A 11 -29.93 -3.55 32.21
N PHE A 12 -30.97 -4.31 31.81
CA PHE A 12 -30.99 -5.00 30.51
C PHE A 12 -31.27 -4.06 29.33
N LEU A 13 -31.97 -2.94 29.55
CA LEU A 13 -32.27 -1.93 28.52
C LEU A 13 -31.11 -0.95 28.30
N THR A 14 -30.14 -0.87 29.21
CA THR A 14 -28.97 0.02 29.12
C THR A 14 -27.64 -0.72 28.96
N ALA A 15 -27.65 -2.06 28.99
CA ALA A 15 -26.49 -2.85 28.63
C ALA A 15 -26.19 -2.62 27.15
N THR A 16 -25.13 -1.86 26.86
CA THR A 16 -24.55 -1.85 25.53
C THR A 16 -24.18 -3.28 25.20
N GLN A 17 -24.86 -3.85 24.22
CA GLN A 17 -24.50 -5.16 23.67
C GLN A 17 -23.12 -4.99 23.04
N VAL A 18 -22.07 -5.34 23.77
CA VAL A 18 -20.72 -5.44 23.23
C VAL A 18 -20.70 -6.69 22.37
N GLY A 19 -21.25 -6.57 21.16
CA GLY A 19 -21.18 -7.58 20.12
C GLY A 19 -19.79 -7.57 19.50
N ALA A 20 -19.26 -8.75 19.18
CA ALA A 20 -18.10 -8.84 18.30
C ALA A 20 -18.44 -8.16 16.96
N GLU A 21 -17.48 -7.42 16.41
CA GLU A 21 -17.60 -6.80 15.10
C GLU A 21 -17.69 -7.88 14.01
N ALA A 22 -18.66 -7.73 13.11
CA ALA A 22 -18.71 -8.49 11.88
C ALA A 22 -18.20 -7.62 10.72
N MET A 23 -17.11 -8.08 10.09
CA MET A 23 -16.54 -7.48 8.90
C MET A 23 -17.06 -8.19 7.65
N LEU A 24 -17.50 -7.44 6.66
CA LEU A 24 -17.94 -7.97 5.37
C LEU A 24 -16.86 -7.74 4.31
N GLN A 25 -16.37 -8.83 3.73
CA GLN A 25 -15.60 -8.77 2.49
C GLN A 25 -16.56 -8.85 1.30
N TYR A 26 -16.91 -7.70 0.72
CA TYR A 26 -17.77 -7.63 -0.46
C TYR A 26 -16.91 -7.64 -1.73
N PHE A 27 -16.50 -8.85 -2.14
CA PHE A 27 -15.50 -9.04 -3.18
C PHE A 27 -16.04 -8.82 -4.62
N ASN A 28 -15.16 -8.36 -5.52
CA ASN A 28 -15.39 -8.25 -6.97
C ASN A 28 -16.59 -7.37 -7.38
N THR A 29 -16.79 -6.24 -6.71
CA THR A 29 -17.81 -5.23 -7.07
C THR A 29 -17.20 -3.85 -7.32
N SER A 30 -17.89 -3.00 -8.08
CA SER A 30 -17.46 -1.62 -8.30
C SER A 30 -17.70 -0.73 -7.07
N TRP A 31 -16.92 0.35 -6.92
CA TRP A 31 -17.12 1.35 -5.85
C TRP A 31 -18.54 1.93 -5.85
N ARG A 32 -19.10 2.18 -7.03
CA ARG A 32 -20.47 2.71 -7.17
C ARG A 32 -21.53 1.73 -6.71
N GLU A 33 -21.34 0.43 -6.97
CA GLU A 33 -22.28 -0.58 -6.51
C GLU A 33 -22.18 -0.77 -5.00
N LEU A 34 -20.96 -0.91 -4.47
CA LEU A 34 -20.75 -1.03 -3.03
C LEU A 34 -21.33 0.18 -2.27
N THR A 35 -21.15 1.39 -2.82
CA THR A 35 -21.77 2.61 -2.27
C THR A 35 -23.30 2.48 -2.17
N ARG A 36 -23.97 1.97 -3.21
CA ARG A 36 -25.43 1.79 -3.21
C ARG A 36 -25.90 0.75 -2.18
N LYS A 37 -25.04 -0.22 -1.84
CA LYS A 37 -25.33 -1.28 -0.89
C LYS A 37 -25.07 -0.90 0.57
N ILE A 38 -24.37 0.20 0.85
CA ILE A 38 -24.07 0.64 2.22
C ILE A 38 -25.30 0.66 3.15
N PRO A 39 -26.48 1.20 2.76
CA PRO A 39 -27.64 1.19 3.65
C PRO A 39 -28.11 -0.23 4.02
N GLU A 40 -28.14 -1.14 3.03
CA GLU A 40 -28.52 -2.55 3.23
C GLU A 40 -27.48 -3.29 4.10
N ILE A 41 -26.19 -2.99 3.91
CA ILE A 41 -25.09 -3.57 4.70
C ILE A 41 -25.16 -3.11 6.15
N ALA A 42 -25.47 -1.84 6.38
CA ALA A 42 -25.65 -1.27 7.72
C ALA A 42 -26.89 -1.88 8.41
N GLU A 43 -28.00 -2.02 7.69
CA GLU A 43 -29.23 -2.66 8.20
C GLU A 43 -29.00 -4.13 8.55
N ALA A 44 -28.19 -4.84 7.77
CA ALA A 44 -27.78 -6.21 8.06
C ALA A 44 -26.87 -6.33 9.30
N GLY A 45 -26.38 -5.21 9.84
CA GLY A 45 -25.63 -5.15 11.09
C GLY A 45 -24.12 -5.34 10.94
N TYR A 46 -23.54 -5.13 9.75
CA TYR A 46 -22.08 -5.09 9.58
C TYR A 46 -21.51 -3.74 10.01
N GLN A 47 -20.38 -3.73 10.72
CA GLN A 47 -19.72 -2.50 11.19
C GLN A 47 -18.47 -2.14 10.38
N SER A 48 -18.02 -3.04 9.50
CA SER A 48 -16.87 -2.78 8.63
C SER A 48 -16.89 -3.52 7.32
N LEU A 49 -16.15 -2.96 6.37
CA LEU A 49 -15.90 -3.51 5.05
C LEU A 49 -14.42 -3.78 4.86
N TRP A 50 -14.10 -4.94 4.29
CA TRP A 50 -12.81 -5.18 3.65
C TRP A 50 -13.00 -5.09 2.14
N ILE A 51 -12.43 -4.05 1.53
CA ILE A 51 -12.53 -3.79 0.09
C ILE A 51 -11.26 -4.25 -0.64
N PRO A 52 -11.37 -4.63 -1.92
CA PRO A 52 -10.22 -5.09 -2.71
C PRO A 52 -9.15 -4.00 -2.90
N PRO A 53 -7.95 -4.35 -3.40
CA PRO A 53 -6.87 -3.38 -3.54
C PRO A 53 -7.30 -2.18 -4.39
N PRO A 54 -7.19 -0.95 -3.85
CA PRO A 54 -7.71 0.23 -4.54
C PRO A 54 -6.72 0.83 -5.54
N THR A 55 -5.47 0.33 -5.55
CA THR A 55 -4.35 0.88 -6.29
C THR A 55 -4.29 0.37 -7.74
N LYS A 56 -3.55 1.08 -8.60
CA LYS A 56 -3.33 0.68 -9.99
C LYS A 56 -2.53 -0.62 -10.04
N ALA A 57 -3.04 -1.56 -10.82
CA ALA A 57 -2.41 -2.86 -11.07
C ALA A 57 -1.98 -3.00 -12.54
N GLY A 58 -1.55 -4.19 -12.94
CA GLY A 58 -0.98 -4.49 -14.26
C GLY A 58 -1.85 -4.17 -15.48
N GLY A 59 -3.13 -3.88 -15.32
CA GLY A 59 -4.04 -3.42 -16.37
C GLY A 59 -5.48 -3.28 -15.91
N VAL A 60 -6.38 -2.90 -16.83
CA VAL A 60 -7.81 -2.64 -16.52
C VAL A 60 -8.56 -3.88 -16.01
N PHE A 61 -8.10 -5.08 -16.36
CA PHE A 61 -8.72 -6.34 -15.92
C PHE A 61 -8.07 -6.95 -14.68
N SER A 62 -6.94 -6.39 -14.23
CA SER A 62 -6.23 -6.85 -13.05
C SER A 62 -7.09 -6.69 -11.79
N VAL A 63 -7.05 -7.69 -10.92
CA VAL A 63 -7.85 -7.71 -9.68
C VAL A 63 -7.21 -6.92 -8.53
N GLY A 64 -5.96 -6.47 -8.68
CA GLY A 64 -5.29 -5.58 -7.74
C GLY A 64 -3.98 -6.13 -7.16
N TYR A 65 -3.77 -7.45 -7.16
CA TYR A 65 -2.62 -8.09 -6.52
C TYR A 65 -1.31 -7.95 -7.31
N ASP A 66 -1.38 -7.72 -8.63
CA ASP A 66 -0.26 -7.38 -9.49
C ASP A 66 0.00 -5.87 -9.49
N LEU A 67 0.32 -5.33 -8.31
CA LEU A 67 0.43 -3.90 -8.06
C LEU A 67 1.44 -3.21 -9.01
N PHE A 68 1.05 -2.05 -9.54
CA PHE A 68 1.88 -1.22 -10.42
C PHE A 68 2.23 0.14 -9.80
N ASP A 69 1.25 0.93 -9.38
CA ASP A 69 1.46 2.24 -8.74
C ASP A 69 0.65 2.29 -7.44
N ARG A 70 1.36 2.37 -6.30
CA ARG A 70 0.79 2.34 -4.94
C ARG A 70 0.00 3.59 -4.61
N PHE A 71 0.27 4.69 -5.31
CA PHE A 71 -0.32 5.99 -5.07
C PHE A 71 -1.37 6.38 -6.12
N ASP A 72 -1.58 5.55 -7.15
CA ASP A 72 -2.67 5.74 -8.11
C ASP A 72 -3.90 4.94 -7.69
N LEU A 73 -4.89 5.62 -7.10
CA LEU A 73 -6.18 5.04 -6.69
C LEU A 73 -7.23 5.04 -7.82
N GLY A 74 -6.78 5.18 -9.07
CA GLY A 74 -7.62 5.33 -10.25
C GLY A 74 -7.79 6.78 -10.69
N SER A 75 -6.71 7.56 -10.63
CA SER A 75 -6.63 8.97 -11.02
C SER A 75 -5.59 9.25 -12.12
N LYS A 76 -4.68 8.31 -12.42
CA LYS A 76 -3.66 8.48 -13.48
C LYS A 76 -3.96 7.57 -14.68
N ASP A 77 -3.69 8.05 -15.90
CA ASP A 77 -3.76 7.21 -17.10
C ASP A 77 -2.51 6.34 -17.21
N GLN A 78 -2.61 5.14 -16.64
CA GLN A 78 -1.52 4.17 -16.55
C GLN A 78 -2.06 2.76 -16.86
N LYS A 79 -1.19 1.91 -17.43
CA LYS A 79 -1.52 0.52 -17.81
C LYS A 79 -2.83 0.42 -18.63
N GLY A 80 -3.06 1.41 -19.50
CA GLY A 80 -4.16 1.47 -20.46
C GLY A 80 -5.51 1.94 -19.90
N SER A 81 -5.56 2.56 -18.72
CA SER A 81 -6.79 3.13 -18.18
C SER A 81 -6.54 4.15 -17.07
N VAL A 82 -7.49 5.08 -16.85
CA VAL A 82 -7.52 5.93 -15.64
C VAL A 82 -8.05 5.16 -14.43
N ARG A 83 -9.21 4.51 -14.56
CA ARG A 83 -9.83 3.77 -13.46
C ARG A 83 -9.03 2.50 -13.09
N THR A 84 -9.19 2.02 -11.86
CA THR A 84 -8.89 0.63 -11.54
C THR A 84 -10.04 -0.27 -12.00
N ARG A 85 -9.91 -1.59 -11.83
CA ARG A 85 -11.01 -2.53 -12.08
C ARG A 85 -12.29 -2.14 -11.32
N TYR A 86 -12.15 -1.58 -10.13
CA TYR A 86 -13.27 -1.29 -9.23
C TYR A 86 -13.81 0.13 -9.38
N GLY A 87 -12.99 1.10 -9.77
CA GLY A 87 -13.44 2.44 -10.05
C GLY A 87 -12.37 3.51 -10.10
N THR A 88 -12.80 4.76 -10.13
CA THR A 88 -11.90 5.92 -10.04
C THR A 88 -11.72 6.35 -8.58
N GLU A 89 -10.67 7.13 -8.31
CA GLU A 89 -10.40 7.67 -6.98
C GLU A 89 -11.60 8.47 -6.41
N PRO A 90 -12.29 9.35 -7.16
CA PRO A 90 -13.50 10.01 -6.65
C PRO A 90 -14.63 9.04 -6.28
N GLU A 91 -14.80 7.93 -7.01
CA GLU A 91 -15.80 6.91 -6.69
C GLU A 91 -15.45 6.19 -5.38
N LEU A 92 -14.16 5.91 -5.14
CA LEU A 92 -13.65 5.33 -3.89
C LEU A 92 -13.84 6.29 -2.71
N LEU A 93 -13.48 7.56 -2.86
CA LEU A 93 -13.66 8.57 -1.81
C LEU A 93 -15.14 8.73 -1.44
N ASN A 94 -16.03 8.71 -2.43
CA ASN A 94 -17.48 8.74 -2.20
C ASN A 94 -17.95 7.48 -1.44
N LEU A 95 -17.48 6.29 -1.79
CA LEU A 95 -17.78 5.06 -1.04
C LEU A 95 -17.39 5.21 0.43
N ILE A 96 -16.17 5.67 0.72
CA ILE A 96 -15.64 5.84 2.07
C ILE A 96 -16.49 6.85 2.86
N GLN A 97 -16.81 8.00 2.25
CA GLN A 97 -17.67 9.01 2.87
C GLN A 97 -19.06 8.46 3.23
N ILE A 98 -19.68 7.70 2.32
CA ILE A 98 -21.00 7.11 2.56
C ILE A 98 -20.93 6.02 3.62
N ALA A 99 -19.93 5.12 3.57
CA ALA A 99 -19.72 4.09 4.59
C ALA A 99 -19.59 4.71 5.99
N HIS A 100 -18.75 5.74 6.15
CA HIS A 100 -18.58 6.44 7.43
C HIS A 100 -19.86 7.10 7.94
N ARG A 101 -20.71 7.66 7.05
CA ARG A 101 -22.02 8.22 7.44
C ARG A 101 -22.97 7.18 8.03
N PHE A 102 -22.82 5.92 7.65
CA PHE A 102 -23.58 4.79 8.20
C PHE A 102 -22.86 4.08 9.35
N GLY A 103 -21.75 4.64 9.85
CA GLY A 103 -20.97 4.04 10.94
C GLY A 103 -20.15 2.81 10.53
N ILE A 104 -19.95 2.60 9.23
CA ILE A 104 -19.18 1.48 8.68
C ILE A 104 -17.73 1.91 8.47
N ARG A 105 -16.78 1.20 9.10
CA ARG A 105 -15.34 1.37 8.84
C ARG A 105 -14.94 0.72 7.51
N VAL A 106 -13.95 1.28 6.84
CA VAL A 106 -13.42 0.73 5.58
C VAL A 106 -11.96 0.32 5.78
N TYR A 107 -11.66 -0.92 5.44
CA TYR A 107 -10.33 -1.52 5.45
C TYR A 107 -9.93 -1.86 4.01
N PHE A 108 -8.74 -1.44 3.61
CA PHE A 108 -8.19 -1.75 2.29
C PHE A 108 -7.40 -3.05 2.32
N ASP A 109 -7.49 -3.82 1.24
CA ASP A 109 -6.53 -4.88 0.94
C ASP A 109 -5.20 -4.24 0.48
N ALA A 110 -4.19 -4.25 1.35
CA ALA A 110 -2.91 -3.59 1.13
C ALA A 110 -1.83 -4.61 0.72
N ILE A 111 -1.16 -4.36 -0.40
CA ILE A 111 -0.22 -5.30 -1.02
C ILE A 111 1.21 -4.82 -0.82
N MET A 112 1.85 -5.18 0.28
CA MET A 112 3.16 -4.62 0.66
C MET A 112 4.36 -5.49 0.26
N ASN A 113 4.11 -6.77 -0.05
CA ASN A 113 5.17 -7.75 -0.30
C ASN A 113 5.82 -7.63 -1.69
N HIS A 114 5.02 -7.33 -2.72
CA HIS A 114 5.45 -7.45 -4.11
C HIS A 114 4.81 -6.38 -4.99
N ASN A 115 5.35 -6.24 -6.20
CA ASN A 115 4.66 -5.59 -7.31
C ASN A 115 4.24 -6.64 -8.36
N GLY A 116 3.85 -6.21 -9.55
CA GLY A 116 3.46 -7.07 -10.67
C GLY A 116 4.57 -7.99 -11.21
N PHE A 117 4.46 -8.37 -12.49
CA PHE A 117 5.32 -9.41 -13.06
C PHE A 117 6.54 -8.88 -13.83
N ASP A 118 6.50 -7.61 -14.22
CA ASP A 118 7.53 -6.98 -15.04
C ASP A 118 8.79 -6.77 -14.21
N VAL A 119 9.97 -6.87 -14.84
CA VAL A 119 11.25 -6.70 -14.15
C VAL A 119 11.86 -5.37 -14.58
N PRO A 120 12.09 -4.40 -13.66
CA PRO A 120 12.77 -3.16 -14.01
C PRO A 120 14.18 -3.47 -14.51
N GLY A 121 14.63 -2.78 -15.56
CA GLY A 121 15.93 -3.04 -16.18
C GLY A 121 16.09 -4.46 -16.74
N TYR A 122 15.01 -5.09 -17.21
CA TYR A 122 15.09 -6.42 -17.84
C TYR A 122 15.98 -6.44 -19.08
N ASN A 123 15.97 -5.36 -19.86
CA ASN A 123 16.84 -5.12 -21.01
C ASN A 123 16.92 -3.61 -21.25
N GLU A 124 17.63 -3.20 -22.30
CA GLU A 124 17.82 -1.79 -22.67
C GLU A 124 16.52 -1.02 -22.99
N ALA A 125 15.42 -1.73 -23.26
CA ALA A 125 14.13 -1.12 -23.58
C ALA A 125 13.20 -0.99 -22.36
N VAL A 126 13.55 -1.61 -21.22
CA VAL A 126 12.75 -1.57 -19.99
C VAL A 126 13.44 -0.65 -18.98
N PRO A 127 12.80 0.45 -18.56
CA PRO A 127 13.39 1.37 -17.58
C PRO A 127 13.66 0.70 -16.23
N GLU A 128 14.64 1.21 -15.50
CA GLU A 128 14.93 0.79 -14.12
C GLU A 128 13.88 1.34 -13.13
N ASP A 129 13.31 2.51 -13.40
CA ASP A 129 12.25 3.17 -12.64
C ASP A 129 10.84 2.77 -13.14
N LEU A 130 10.69 1.54 -13.64
CA LEU A 130 9.44 1.02 -14.19
C LEU A 130 8.26 1.13 -13.22
N TYR A 131 8.50 0.84 -11.94
CA TYR A 131 7.53 0.97 -10.86
C TYR A 131 7.74 2.32 -10.17
N PRO A 132 6.74 3.23 -10.14
CA PRO A 132 6.91 4.56 -9.55
C PRO A 132 7.43 4.50 -8.12
N GLY A 133 8.56 5.14 -7.86
CA GLY A 133 9.20 5.17 -6.54
C GLY A 133 10.13 4.00 -6.23
N PHE A 134 10.40 3.09 -7.18
CA PHE A 134 11.28 1.93 -6.99
C PHE A 134 12.44 1.91 -8.00
N LEU A 135 13.55 1.32 -7.59
CA LEU A 135 14.68 0.91 -8.42
C LEU A 135 14.92 -0.60 -8.32
N PRO A 136 15.69 -1.23 -9.22
CA PRO A 136 15.95 -2.67 -9.17
C PRO A 136 16.51 -3.16 -7.82
N GLY A 137 17.33 -2.34 -7.16
CA GLY A 137 17.90 -2.66 -5.84
C GLY A 137 16.89 -2.70 -4.69
N ASP A 138 15.66 -2.21 -4.90
CA ASP A 138 14.56 -2.33 -3.94
C ASP A 138 13.87 -3.71 -3.98
N PHE A 139 14.27 -4.59 -4.91
CA PHE A 139 13.69 -5.91 -5.08
C PHE A 139 14.75 -7.01 -4.90
N HIS A 140 14.28 -8.20 -4.52
CA HIS A 140 15.07 -9.42 -4.58
C HIS A 140 15.21 -9.88 -6.04
N LEU A 141 16.32 -9.49 -6.69
CA LEU A 141 16.57 -9.74 -8.11
C LEU A 141 17.98 -10.26 -8.36
N ARG A 142 18.10 -11.14 -9.36
CA ARG A 142 19.42 -11.52 -9.85
C ARG A 142 19.93 -10.54 -10.90
N THR A 143 21.21 -10.20 -10.84
CA THR A 143 21.91 -9.44 -11.88
C THR A 143 22.46 -10.39 -12.95
N THR A 144 22.48 -9.94 -14.19
CA THR A 144 23.10 -10.67 -15.31
C THR A 144 24.47 -10.09 -15.66
N ALA A 145 25.29 -10.85 -16.39
CA ALA A 145 26.62 -10.40 -16.81
C ALA A 145 26.56 -9.15 -17.72
N GLU A 146 25.43 -8.96 -18.40
CA GLU A 146 25.15 -7.82 -19.27
C GLU A 146 24.67 -6.57 -18.50
N GLY A 147 24.49 -6.66 -17.18
CA GLY A 147 24.04 -5.54 -16.35
C GLY A 147 22.51 -5.39 -16.27
N PHE A 148 21.75 -6.44 -16.60
CA PHE A 148 20.28 -6.45 -16.49
C PHE A 148 19.79 -7.27 -15.30
N TYR A 149 18.48 -7.26 -15.05
CA TYR A 149 17.89 -7.95 -13.90
C TYR A 149 16.91 -9.06 -14.29
N ARG A 150 16.83 -10.11 -13.47
CA ARG A 150 15.82 -11.19 -13.60
C ARG A 150 15.27 -11.54 -12.22
N LYS A 151 14.06 -12.10 -12.18
CA LYS A 151 13.50 -12.66 -10.94
C LYS A 151 14.26 -13.92 -10.54
N TRP A 152 14.33 -14.15 -9.24
CA TRP A 152 14.58 -15.48 -8.70
C TRP A 152 13.39 -16.41 -8.96
N ASP A 153 13.60 -17.71 -8.75
CA ASP A 153 12.49 -18.66 -8.80
C ASP A 153 11.48 -18.36 -7.67
N ASN A 154 10.27 -18.91 -7.81
CA ASN A 154 9.29 -18.86 -6.73
C ASN A 154 9.76 -19.68 -5.53
N THR A 155 9.28 -19.34 -4.34
CA THR A 155 9.44 -20.14 -3.12
C THR A 155 9.17 -21.62 -3.40
N ARG A 156 10.17 -22.46 -3.13
CA ARG A 156 10.17 -23.90 -3.44
C ARG A 156 9.93 -24.73 -2.19
N ASP A 157 10.50 -24.28 -1.07
CA ASP A 157 10.36 -24.89 0.25
C ASP A 157 9.65 -23.95 1.22
N TRP A 158 8.38 -24.23 1.49
CA TRP A 158 7.56 -23.46 2.44
C TRP A 158 7.91 -23.72 3.91
N GLY A 159 8.79 -24.68 4.20
CA GLY A 159 9.38 -24.86 5.52
C GLY A 159 10.61 -23.98 5.76
N SER A 160 11.14 -23.34 4.71
CA SER A 160 12.27 -22.43 4.80
C SER A 160 11.77 -20.99 4.97
N GLU A 161 11.93 -20.43 6.17
CA GLU A 161 11.62 -19.02 6.45
C GLU A 161 12.35 -18.09 5.47
N TRP A 162 13.64 -18.37 5.22
CA TRP A 162 14.44 -17.56 4.32
C TRP A 162 13.86 -17.55 2.90
N GLN A 163 13.45 -18.70 2.35
CA GLN A 163 12.84 -18.72 1.02
C GLN A 163 11.51 -17.96 0.99
N VAL A 164 10.66 -18.19 1.99
CA VAL A 164 9.36 -17.52 2.10
C VAL A 164 9.50 -15.99 2.14
N GLN A 165 10.58 -15.48 2.74
CA GLN A 165 10.82 -14.04 2.88
C GLN A 165 11.64 -13.41 1.74
N ASN A 166 12.36 -14.19 0.92
CA ASN A 166 13.35 -13.63 -0.02
C ASN A 166 13.22 -14.18 -1.46
N LEU A 167 12.26 -15.09 -1.73
CA LEU A 167 11.97 -15.61 -3.06
C LEU A 167 10.57 -15.22 -3.54
N GLY A 168 10.37 -15.27 -4.85
CA GLY A 168 9.12 -14.83 -5.47
C GLY A 168 7.89 -15.63 -5.03
N LEU A 169 6.72 -14.97 -5.11
CA LEU A 169 5.42 -15.58 -4.95
C LEU A 169 4.69 -15.59 -6.30
N SER A 170 4.49 -16.78 -6.90
CA SER A 170 3.74 -16.93 -8.16
C SER A 170 4.21 -16.04 -9.32
N GLY A 171 5.50 -15.73 -9.36
CA GLY A 171 6.14 -14.90 -10.40
C GLY A 171 6.01 -13.40 -10.17
N LEU A 172 5.42 -12.96 -9.06
CA LEU A 172 5.40 -11.55 -8.65
C LEU A 172 6.82 -11.14 -8.23
N ILE A 173 7.18 -9.90 -8.52
CA ILE A 173 8.49 -9.36 -8.14
C ILE A 173 8.50 -8.99 -6.65
N ASP A 174 9.41 -9.61 -5.91
CA ASP A 174 9.46 -9.56 -4.45
C ASP A 174 10.26 -8.34 -3.97
N ILE A 175 9.68 -7.54 -3.08
CA ILE A 175 10.30 -6.32 -2.55
C ILE A 175 11.21 -6.69 -1.39
N ALA A 176 12.38 -6.06 -1.31
CA ALA A 176 13.33 -6.21 -0.20
C ALA A 176 12.80 -5.50 1.05
N THR A 177 11.84 -6.11 1.73
CA THR A 177 11.12 -5.57 2.91
C THR A 177 11.83 -5.83 4.24
N GLU A 178 12.91 -6.60 4.26
CA GLU A 178 13.66 -6.90 5.46
C GLU A 178 14.23 -5.65 6.14
N PRO A 179 14.40 -5.63 7.47
CA PRO A 179 14.78 -4.41 8.15
C PRO A 179 16.19 -3.91 7.81
N GLY A 180 16.28 -2.61 7.55
CA GLY A 180 17.54 -1.87 7.40
C GLY A 180 18.12 -1.88 5.97
N ALA A 181 19.38 -1.46 5.86
CA ALA A 181 20.00 -1.14 4.57
C ALA A 181 20.36 -2.35 3.70
N ALA A 182 20.28 -3.58 4.22
CA ALA A 182 20.67 -4.78 3.48
C ALA A 182 19.52 -5.30 2.62
N ASN A 183 19.78 -5.53 1.34
CA ASN A 183 18.99 -6.40 0.47
C ASN A 183 19.61 -7.80 0.52
N ARG A 184 18.87 -8.81 0.98
CA ARG A 184 19.39 -10.15 1.32
C ARG A 184 19.40 -11.13 0.16
N ASN A 185 18.87 -10.73 -1.00
CA ASN A 185 18.82 -11.59 -2.17
C ASN A 185 18.83 -10.78 -3.46
N HIS A 186 19.86 -9.93 -3.61
CA HIS A 186 20.06 -9.15 -4.82
C HIS A 186 21.53 -9.16 -5.24
N GLY A 187 21.81 -9.75 -6.40
CA GLY A 187 23.17 -9.97 -6.89
C GLY A 187 23.28 -11.07 -7.95
N GLY A 188 24.50 -11.54 -8.21
CA GLY A 188 24.77 -12.57 -9.21
C GLY A 188 24.40 -14.00 -8.77
N PHE A 189 24.20 -14.25 -7.48
CA PHE A 189 23.78 -15.55 -6.94
C PHE A 189 22.73 -15.43 -5.82
N GLU A 190 21.96 -16.51 -5.62
CA GLU A 190 20.86 -16.55 -4.65
C GLU A 190 21.43 -16.44 -3.22
N GLY A 191 20.88 -15.52 -2.43
CA GLY A 191 21.37 -15.18 -1.09
C GLY A 191 22.54 -14.20 -1.05
N GLU A 192 22.88 -13.58 -2.18
CA GLU A 192 23.85 -12.49 -2.18
C GLU A 192 23.26 -11.23 -1.52
N ASN A 193 24.00 -10.68 -0.56
CA ASN A 193 23.65 -9.44 0.10
C ASN A 193 24.15 -8.24 -0.71
N SER A 194 23.31 -7.23 -0.87
CA SER A 194 23.67 -5.90 -1.38
C SER A 194 23.06 -4.80 -0.51
N THR A 195 23.28 -3.54 -0.88
CA THR A 195 22.74 -2.37 -0.17
C THR A 195 21.52 -1.84 -0.90
N LYS A 196 20.41 -1.65 -0.19
CA LYS A 196 19.21 -1.01 -0.73
C LYS A 196 19.52 0.43 -1.17
N PRO A 197 18.95 0.91 -2.28
CA PRO A 197 19.12 2.29 -2.69
C PRO A 197 18.41 3.23 -1.69
N VAL A 198 19.04 4.36 -1.42
CA VAL A 198 18.54 5.46 -0.58
C VAL A 198 18.45 6.69 -1.46
N TYR A 199 17.24 7.24 -1.63
CA TYR A 199 17.00 8.40 -2.49
C TYR A 199 15.61 8.98 -2.24
N LEU A 200 15.38 10.21 -2.73
CA LEU A 200 14.06 10.83 -2.76
C LEU A 200 13.18 10.15 -3.82
N ARG A 201 12.19 9.35 -3.38
CA ARG A 201 11.42 8.45 -4.26
C ARG A 201 10.40 9.14 -5.18
N HIS A 202 9.74 10.17 -4.66
CA HIS A 202 8.65 10.87 -5.37
C HIS A 202 8.87 12.40 -5.45
N PRO A 203 9.94 12.89 -6.09
CA PRO A 203 10.27 14.32 -6.11
C PRO A 203 9.18 15.20 -6.76
N GLU A 204 8.38 14.62 -7.64
CA GLU A 204 7.33 15.32 -8.39
C GLU A 204 5.96 15.34 -7.71
N ASN A 205 5.81 14.61 -6.60
CA ASN A 205 4.57 14.45 -5.83
C ASN A 205 4.75 14.89 -4.36
N PRO A 206 4.95 16.20 -4.10
CA PRO A 206 5.14 16.71 -2.75
C PRO A 206 3.96 16.43 -1.81
N GLU A 207 2.77 16.21 -2.36
CA GLU A 207 1.57 15.83 -1.62
C GLU A 207 1.69 14.48 -0.87
N TYR A 208 2.68 13.64 -1.23
CA TYR A 208 2.96 12.36 -0.57
C TYR A 208 3.81 12.48 0.70
N TYR A 209 4.32 13.66 1.03
CA TYR A 209 5.16 13.86 2.21
C TYR A 209 4.42 14.69 3.26
N CYS A 210 4.50 14.28 4.53
CA CYS A 210 3.71 14.89 5.61
C CYS A 210 4.54 15.52 6.74
N TYR A 211 5.86 15.61 6.57
CA TYR A 211 6.78 16.18 7.56
C TYR A 211 7.65 17.28 6.95
N ILE A 212 7.94 18.28 7.78
CA ILE A 212 8.91 19.36 7.50
C ILE A 212 10.04 19.29 8.54
N PRO A 213 11.33 19.37 8.14
CA PRO A 213 12.44 19.38 9.09
C PRO A 213 12.36 20.60 10.02
N SER A 214 12.59 20.37 11.31
CA SER A 214 12.70 21.40 12.35
C SER A 214 14.13 21.59 12.89
N GLY A 215 15.05 20.69 12.51
CA GLY A 215 16.43 20.68 12.97
C GLY A 215 17.32 19.75 12.13
N PRO A 216 18.64 19.84 12.31
CA PRO A 216 19.60 19.02 11.56
C PRO A 216 19.56 17.55 12.00
N GLY A 217 19.85 16.65 11.07
CA GLY A 217 19.95 15.21 11.33
C GLY A 217 18.61 14.50 11.49
N GLN A 218 17.49 15.18 11.25
CA GLN A 218 16.17 14.57 11.23
C GLN A 218 15.91 13.84 9.90
N THR A 219 15.00 12.87 9.91
CA THR A 219 14.48 12.22 8.69
C THR A 219 12.96 12.05 8.73
N HIS A 220 12.32 12.20 7.57
CA HIS A 220 10.89 11.94 7.41
C HIS A 220 10.53 10.48 7.69
N ALA A 221 11.42 9.53 7.36
CA ALA A 221 11.23 8.10 7.57
C ALA A 221 11.06 7.75 9.06
N ALA A 222 11.72 8.50 9.93
CA ALA A 222 11.61 8.37 11.39
C ALA A 222 10.44 9.17 11.99
N ASN A 223 9.57 9.76 11.14
CA ASN A 223 8.48 10.65 11.56
C ASN A 223 8.96 11.87 12.37
N GLU A 224 10.14 12.39 12.05
CA GLU A 224 10.74 13.52 12.76
C GLU A 224 10.38 14.87 12.12
N GLY A 225 10.40 15.92 12.94
CA GLY A 225 10.06 17.28 12.50
C GLY A 225 8.61 17.67 12.79
N ILE A 226 8.07 18.59 11.99
CA ILE A 226 6.71 19.11 12.13
C ILE A 226 5.79 18.36 11.18
N TYR A 227 4.78 17.67 11.73
CA TYR A 227 3.73 17.05 10.93
C TYR A 227 2.80 18.11 10.33
N VAL A 228 2.73 18.13 9.00
CA VAL A 228 1.89 19.04 8.20
C VAL A 228 0.75 18.34 7.46
N GLY A 229 0.69 17.01 7.55
CA GLY A 229 -0.30 16.19 6.84
C GLY A 229 0.02 16.00 5.36
N PHE A 230 -0.66 15.05 4.73
CA PHE A 230 -0.59 14.82 3.28
C PHE A 230 -1.46 15.80 2.50
N GLY A 231 -1.19 15.98 1.21
CA GLY A 231 -2.00 16.79 0.29
C GLY A 231 -1.30 18.05 -0.24
N ALA A 232 -1.87 18.64 -1.29
CA ALA A 232 -1.24 19.74 -2.03
C ALA A 232 -1.07 21.05 -1.23
N ASP A 233 -1.86 21.24 -0.16
CA ASP A 233 -1.89 22.48 0.63
C ASP A 233 -1.02 22.41 1.90
N ASN A 234 -0.18 21.37 2.06
CA ASN A 234 0.61 21.14 3.26
C ASN A 234 1.93 21.96 3.34
N GLY A 235 2.22 22.76 2.31
CA GLY A 235 3.40 23.62 2.24
C GLY A 235 4.69 22.92 1.78
N VAL A 236 4.66 21.61 1.54
CA VAL A 236 5.76 20.89 0.89
C VAL A 236 5.66 21.14 -0.61
N THR A 237 6.79 21.47 -1.24
CA THR A 237 6.87 21.75 -2.69
C THR A 237 8.01 20.96 -3.31
N ARG A 238 8.01 20.80 -4.64
CA ARG A 238 9.10 20.09 -5.34
C ARG A 238 10.47 20.70 -5.06
N SER A 239 10.57 22.03 -5.09
CA SER A 239 11.81 22.74 -4.75
C SER A 239 12.19 22.55 -3.29
N PHE A 240 11.20 22.48 -2.38
CA PHE A 240 11.46 22.19 -0.97
C PHE A 240 12.03 20.78 -0.77
N LEU A 241 11.48 19.77 -1.45
CA LEU A 241 12.01 18.40 -1.41
C LEU A 241 13.47 18.36 -1.88
N GLN A 242 13.76 18.96 -3.03
CA GLN A 242 15.13 18.99 -3.59
C GLN A 242 16.13 19.72 -2.69
N LEU A 243 15.71 20.82 -2.04
CA LEU A 243 16.57 21.56 -1.11
C LEU A 243 16.83 20.81 0.20
N ASN A 244 15.98 19.85 0.55
CA ASN A 244 16.05 19.07 1.79
C ASN A 244 16.14 17.58 1.49
N GLU A 245 16.81 17.19 0.40
CA GLU A 245 16.78 15.81 -0.11
C GLU A 245 17.23 14.79 0.95
N SER A 246 18.28 15.09 1.72
CA SER A 246 18.77 14.23 2.80
C SER A 246 17.75 13.97 3.92
N PHE A 247 16.74 14.83 4.06
CA PHE A 247 15.64 14.63 5.01
C PHE A 247 14.55 13.72 4.45
N TYR A 248 14.43 13.63 3.11
CA TYR A 248 13.37 12.92 2.38
C TYR A 248 13.86 11.68 1.61
N GLU A 249 15.15 11.36 1.69
CA GLU A 249 15.69 10.13 1.13
C GLU A 249 15.40 8.95 2.06
N GLU A 250 15.01 7.83 1.46
CA GLU A 250 14.56 6.67 2.22
C GLU A 250 14.87 5.35 1.52
N ILE A 251 15.04 4.28 2.31
CA ILE A 251 15.03 2.91 1.77
C ILE A 251 13.59 2.48 1.47
N VAL A 252 13.41 1.39 0.71
CA VAL A 252 12.07 0.94 0.30
C VAL A 252 11.17 0.57 1.47
N GLU A 253 11.75 0.08 2.57
CA GLU A 253 10.99 -0.28 3.77
C GLU A 253 10.29 0.93 4.41
N ASP A 254 10.96 2.09 4.44
CA ASP A 254 10.42 3.30 5.08
C ASP A 254 9.28 3.93 4.26
N MET A 255 9.27 3.71 2.94
CA MET A 255 8.23 4.14 2.03
C MET A 255 6.93 3.32 2.16
N LEU A 256 7.03 2.07 2.62
CA LEU A 256 5.94 1.09 2.66
C LEU A 256 5.06 1.25 3.92
#